data_AF-A0A931ED74-F1
#
_entry.id   AF-A0A931ED74-F1
#
_cell.length_a   1.000
_cell.length_b   1.000
_cell.length_c   1.000
_cell.angle_alpha   90.00
_cell.angle_beta   90.00
_cell.angle_gamma   90.00
#
_symmetry.space_group_name_H-M   'P 1'
#
loop_
_entity.id
_entity.type
_entity.pdbx_description
1 polymer ?
#
loop_
_entity_poly.entity_id
_entity_poly.type
_entity_poly.pdbx_seq_one_letter_code
_entity_poly.pdbx_strand_id
1 'polypeptide(L)'
;MEDAGVKARGSSITDSIAEHGPGEPTAGTGETASPEEPGLDRIATVPNAITLVRLACIPVFLWLLFGAGRQTAAAVLLGVLGATDWIDGFVARRFHQVSTFGKVLDPVADRVLVVTAVLAITIHGAVPVWFGAATLAREVVVSGAVLLLASLGAARIDVLWVGKAGTFALMFSYPAFLLSHGNAPWQDPVNVVAWVTGIIGLVLAWIAAGSYVPVARKALVAGRRARVGRAGAGRDWP
;
A
#
# COMPACT_ATOMS: atom_id res chain seq x y z
N MET A 1 -34.58 -5.06 54.11
CA MET A 1 -34.07 -3.93 54.90
C MET A 1 -33.48 -4.55 56.14
N GLU A 2 -32.27 -5.11 56.03
CA GLU A 2 -31.59 -5.80 57.13
C GLU A 2 -30.09 -5.86 56.88
N ASP A 3 -29.36 -5.71 57.98
CA ASP A 3 -27.93 -5.84 58.25
C ASP A 3 -26.92 -4.78 57.75
N ALA A 4 -26.71 -3.84 58.67
CA ALA A 4 -25.47 -3.13 58.94
C ALA A 4 -24.41 -4.06 59.54
N GLY A 5 -23.12 -3.78 59.32
CA GLY A 5 -22.07 -4.37 60.15
C GLY A 5 -20.67 -4.48 59.54
N VAL A 6 -20.16 -3.39 58.98
CA VAL A 6 -18.78 -3.24 58.49
C VAL A 6 -17.76 -3.42 59.62
N LYS A 7 -16.81 -4.36 59.47
CA LYS A 7 -15.67 -4.54 60.37
C LYS A 7 -14.41 -3.84 59.84
N ALA A 8 -14.06 -2.78 60.58
CA ALA A 8 -12.74 -2.26 60.98
C ALA A 8 -11.51 -2.34 60.06
N ARG A 9 -10.82 -1.19 60.04
CA ARG A 9 -9.63 -0.78 59.29
C ARG A 9 -8.45 -0.60 60.27
N GLY A 10 -7.22 -0.78 59.77
CA GLY A 10 -5.94 -0.41 60.43
C GLY A 10 -5.19 -1.59 61.03
N SER A 11 -3.85 -1.69 61.08
CA SER A 11 -2.70 -0.92 60.60
C SER A 11 -1.47 -1.65 61.20
N SER A 12 -0.37 -1.85 60.46
CA SER A 12 0.98 -1.55 60.95
C SER A 12 2.05 -1.98 59.93
N ILE A 13 2.84 -0.99 59.52
CA ILE A 13 4.13 -1.11 58.83
C ILE A 13 5.17 -1.14 59.95
N THR A 14 5.84 -2.28 60.16
CA THR A 14 7.16 -2.52 60.79
C THR A 14 7.10 -3.89 61.45
N ASP A 15 7.67 -4.91 60.80
CA ASP A 15 8.30 -6.10 61.42
C ASP A 15 8.60 -7.14 60.34
N SER A 16 9.69 -6.94 59.59
CA SER A 16 10.41 -8.06 58.95
C SER A 16 11.75 -7.60 58.37
N ILE A 17 12.66 -7.17 59.24
CA ILE A 17 14.09 -7.16 58.93
C ILE A 17 14.80 -7.80 60.11
N ALA A 18 15.22 -9.06 59.96
CA ALA A 18 16.51 -9.56 60.42
C ALA A 18 16.67 -11.04 60.04
N GLU A 19 17.92 -11.39 59.71
CA GLU A 19 18.51 -12.73 59.59
C GLU A 19 18.43 -13.45 58.24
N HIS A 20 19.53 -13.42 57.47
CA HIS A 20 20.38 -14.61 57.21
C HIS A 20 21.70 -14.18 56.55
N GLY A 21 22.81 -14.70 57.09
CA GLY A 21 24.20 -14.27 56.82
C GLY A 21 24.83 -14.74 55.49
N PRO A 22 26.11 -14.40 55.24
CA PRO A 22 26.79 -14.60 53.96
C PRO A 22 27.48 -15.96 53.89
N GLY A 23 27.19 -16.76 52.86
CA GLY A 23 27.84 -18.06 52.61
C GLY A 23 27.95 -18.39 51.12
N GLU A 24 29.18 -18.30 50.62
CA GLU A 24 29.84 -18.94 49.46
C GLU A 24 29.20 -19.05 48.05
N PRO A 25 29.99 -18.84 46.98
CA PRO A 25 29.59 -19.07 45.59
C PRO A 25 29.90 -20.52 45.14
N THR A 26 28.86 -21.29 44.80
CA THR A 26 29.03 -22.60 44.14
C THR A 26 28.97 -22.46 42.62
N ALA A 27 30.05 -22.89 41.97
CA ALA A 27 30.21 -22.99 40.54
C ALA A 27 29.74 -24.36 40.01
N GLY A 28 29.22 -24.37 38.78
CA GLY A 28 28.85 -25.56 37.98
C GLY A 28 27.35 -25.86 38.09
N THR A 29 26.55 -25.93 37.02
CA THR A 29 26.79 -26.73 35.81
C THR A 29 25.91 -26.26 34.65
N GLY A 30 26.55 -26.07 33.49
CA GLY A 30 26.07 -26.37 32.14
C GLY A 30 24.59 -26.19 31.82
N GLU A 31 24.22 -24.98 31.41
CA GLU A 31 23.21 -24.81 30.36
C GLU A 31 23.88 -24.02 29.24
N THR A 32 24.58 -24.76 28.37
CA THR A 32 24.96 -24.24 27.06
C THR A 32 23.66 -24.01 26.31
N ALA A 33 23.09 -22.81 26.46
CA ALA A 33 22.13 -22.28 25.51
C ALA A 33 22.81 -22.36 24.14
N SER A 34 22.43 -23.36 23.35
CA SER A 34 22.77 -23.45 21.94
C SER A 34 22.53 -22.06 21.34
N PRO A 35 23.48 -21.53 20.55
CA PRO A 35 23.23 -20.27 19.87
C PRO A 35 21.97 -20.51 19.02
N GLU A 36 20.90 -19.77 19.30
CA GLU A 36 19.76 -19.68 18.39
C GLU A 36 20.35 -19.37 17.02
N GLU A 37 20.36 -20.36 16.14
CA GLU A 37 20.77 -20.15 14.78
C GLU A 37 19.95 -18.98 14.23
N PRO A 38 20.57 -17.97 13.60
CA PRO A 38 19.82 -16.91 12.95
C PRO A 38 19.06 -17.55 11.81
N GLY A 39 17.81 -17.94 12.09
CA GLY A 39 16.94 -18.65 11.16
C GLY A 39 16.83 -17.86 9.86
N LEU A 40 17.49 -18.37 8.83
CA LEU A 40 17.34 -18.00 7.43
C LEU A 40 15.90 -18.23 6.91
N ASP A 41 14.98 -18.72 7.76
CA ASP A 41 13.58 -19.04 7.47
C ASP A 41 12.58 -17.88 7.63
N ARG A 42 13.03 -16.65 7.91
CA ARG A 42 12.12 -15.47 7.94
C ARG A 42 12.08 -14.66 6.64
N ILE A 43 12.84 -15.05 5.62
CA ILE A 43 12.98 -14.30 4.36
C ILE A 43 11.91 -14.72 3.32
N ALA A 44 11.35 -15.92 3.47
CA ALA A 44 10.22 -16.41 2.65
C ALA A 44 8.87 -16.15 3.34
N THR A 45 8.64 -14.94 3.84
CA THR A 45 7.27 -14.55 4.25
C THR A 45 6.39 -14.55 3.00
N VAL A 46 5.22 -15.20 3.04
CA VAL A 46 4.20 -15.29 1.96
C VAL A 46 4.03 -13.99 1.12
N PRO A 47 4.02 -12.77 1.72
CA PRO A 47 3.96 -11.53 0.95
C PRO A 47 5.11 -11.31 -0.05
N ASN A 48 6.32 -11.79 0.27
CA ASN A 48 7.48 -11.68 -0.62
C ASN A 48 7.31 -12.58 -1.85
N ALA A 49 6.75 -13.78 -1.68
CA ALA A 49 6.48 -14.68 -2.79
C ALA A 49 5.43 -14.10 -3.76
N ILE A 50 4.34 -13.54 -3.26
CA ILE A 50 3.30 -12.89 -4.07
C ILE A 50 3.89 -11.70 -4.85
N THR A 51 4.67 -10.86 -4.17
CA THR A 51 5.32 -9.70 -4.79
C THR A 51 6.31 -10.12 -5.88
N LEU A 52 7.10 -11.18 -5.65
CA LEU A 52 8.03 -11.73 -6.64
C LEU A 52 7.32 -12.33 -7.85
N VAL A 53 6.23 -13.07 -7.63
CA VAL A 53 5.39 -13.61 -8.71
C VAL A 53 4.83 -12.45 -9.55
N ARG A 54 4.29 -11.40 -8.92
CA ARG A 54 3.76 -10.22 -9.61
C ARG A 54 4.85 -9.56 -10.48
N LEU A 55 6.05 -9.41 -9.94
CA LEU A 55 7.19 -8.85 -10.67
C LEU A 55 7.63 -9.74 -11.85
N ALA A 56 7.64 -11.06 -11.65
CA ALA A 56 7.95 -12.03 -12.70
C ALA A 56 6.88 -12.09 -13.80
N CYS A 57 5.62 -11.77 -13.48
CA CYS A 57 4.55 -11.69 -14.47
C CYS A 57 4.70 -10.51 -15.44
N ILE A 58 5.44 -9.45 -15.08
CA ILE A 58 5.64 -8.28 -15.96
C ILE A 58 6.33 -8.65 -17.28
N PRO A 59 7.53 -9.29 -17.29
CA PRO A 59 8.17 -9.70 -18.53
C PRO A 59 7.35 -10.73 -19.29
N VAL A 60 6.64 -11.63 -18.59
CA VAL A 60 5.73 -12.61 -19.21
C VAL A 60 4.59 -11.90 -19.94
N PHE A 61 3.94 -10.92 -19.31
CA PHE A 61 2.90 -10.10 -19.90
C PHE A 61 3.40 -9.38 -21.16
N LEU A 62 4.57 -8.72 -21.09
CA LEU A 62 5.16 -8.03 -22.24
C LEU A 62 5.50 -8.99 -23.38
N TRP A 63 6.04 -10.17 -23.07
CA TRP A 63 6.34 -11.20 -24.06
C TRP A 63 5.06 -11.75 -24.70
N LEU A 64 3.99 -12.00 -23.93
CA LEU A 64 2.70 -12.42 -24.48
C LEU A 64 2.13 -11.37 -25.44
N LEU A 65 2.22 -10.10 -25.06
CA LEU A 65 1.62 -9.00 -25.80
C LEU A 65 2.40 -8.68 -27.10
N PHE A 66 3.71 -8.48 -27.01
CA PHE A 66 4.53 -8.03 -28.14
C PHE A 66 5.33 -9.14 -28.81
N GLY A 67 5.78 -10.16 -28.06
CA GLY A 67 6.60 -11.24 -28.60
C GLY A 67 5.77 -12.32 -29.28
N ALA A 68 4.78 -12.87 -28.56
CA ALA A 68 3.93 -13.96 -29.05
C ALA A 68 2.66 -13.47 -29.76
N GLY A 69 2.31 -12.18 -29.65
CA GLY A 69 1.08 -11.60 -30.22
C GLY A 69 -0.21 -12.20 -29.63
N ARG A 70 -0.15 -12.80 -28.44
CA ARG A 70 -1.27 -13.47 -27.78
C ARG A 70 -2.03 -12.51 -26.86
N GLN A 71 -2.65 -11.50 -27.46
CA GLN A 71 -3.37 -10.45 -26.73
C GLN A 71 -4.42 -10.96 -25.74
N THR A 72 -5.18 -12.01 -26.09
CA THR A 72 -6.21 -12.58 -25.20
C THR A 72 -5.58 -13.20 -23.95
N ALA A 73 -4.46 -13.90 -24.11
CA ALA A 73 -3.73 -14.46 -22.98
C ALA A 73 -3.08 -13.37 -22.12
N ALA A 74 -2.57 -12.29 -22.74
CA ALA A 74 -2.06 -11.13 -22.01
C ALA A 74 -3.17 -10.43 -21.19
N ALA A 75 -4.36 -10.28 -21.78
CA ALA A 75 -5.53 -9.71 -21.09
C ALA A 75 -6.01 -10.58 -19.93
N VAL A 76 -6.07 -11.90 -20.13
CA VAL A 76 -6.43 -12.86 -19.06
C VAL A 76 -5.40 -12.81 -17.94
N LEU A 77 -4.10 -12.82 -18.25
CA LEU A 77 -3.04 -12.73 -17.25
C LEU A 77 -3.19 -11.45 -16.41
N LEU A 78 -3.38 -10.30 -17.06
CA LEU A 78 -3.56 -9.02 -16.37
C LEU A 78 -4.84 -8.98 -15.52
N GLY A 79 -5.94 -9.53 -16.04
CA GLY A 79 -7.20 -9.64 -15.32
C GLY A 79 -7.10 -10.54 -14.08
N VAL A 80 -6.41 -11.68 -14.19
CA VAL A 80 -6.16 -12.58 -13.06
C VAL A 80 -5.28 -11.91 -12.01
N LEU A 81 -4.20 -11.24 -12.40
CA LEU A 81 -3.33 -10.53 -11.46
C LEU A 81 -4.10 -9.45 -10.69
N GLY A 82 -4.88 -8.61 -11.38
CA GLY A 82 -5.70 -7.60 -10.72
C GLY A 82 -6.76 -8.20 -9.79
N ALA A 83 -7.38 -9.32 -10.18
CA ALA A 83 -8.35 -10.02 -9.34
C ALA A 83 -7.70 -10.62 -8.08
N THR A 84 -6.54 -11.27 -8.22
CA THR A 84 -5.78 -11.85 -7.11
C THR A 84 -5.35 -10.78 -6.12
N ASP A 85 -4.86 -9.62 -6.59
CA ASP A 85 -4.45 -8.52 -5.72
C ASP A 85 -5.60 -7.94 -4.89
N TRP A 86 -6.81 -7.90 -5.47
CA TRP A 86 -7.99 -7.50 -4.73
C TRP A 86 -8.39 -8.51 -3.65
N ILE A 87 -8.36 -9.80 -4.00
CA ILE A 87 -8.69 -10.89 -3.07
C ILE A 87 -7.66 -10.92 -1.93
N ASP A 88 -6.37 -10.89 -2.25
CA ASP A 88 -5.29 -10.85 -1.27
C ASP A 88 -5.35 -9.59 -0.41
N GLY A 89 -5.66 -8.44 -1.01
CA GLY A 89 -5.87 -7.19 -0.27
C GLY A 89 -7.09 -7.23 0.64
N PHE A 90 -8.13 -7.99 0.31
CA PHE A 90 -9.29 -8.22 1.17
C PHE A 90 -8.98 -9.19 2.32
N VAL A 91 -8.31 -10.30 2.01
CA VAL A 91 -7.93 -11.35 2.97
C VAL A 91 -6.85 -10.85 3.93
N ALA A 92 -5.83 -10.14 3.45
CA ALA A 92 -4.73 -9.63 4.28
C ALA A 92 -5.20 -8.66 5.37
N ARG A 93 -6.27 -7.88 5.13
CA ARG A 93 -6.90 -7.02 6.15
C ARG A 93 -7.46 -7.82 7.33
N ARG A 94 -7.71 -9.12 7.16
CA ARG A 94 -8.29 -10.00 8.18
C ARG A 94 -7.26 -10.80 8.98
N PHE A 95 -6.03 -10.95 8.47
CA PHE A 95 -5.02 -11.88 9.01
C PHE A 95 -3.83 -11.26 9.75
N HIS A 96 -3.72 -9.93 9.85
CA HIS A 96 -2.74 -9.20 10.71
C HIS A 96 -1.25 -9.60 10.62
N GLN A 97 -0.84 -10.48 9.71
CA GLN A 97 0.56 -10.86 9.51
C GLN A 97 1.21 -9.92 8.51
N VAL A 98 2.09 -9.03 9.00
CA VAL A 98 2.73 -8.02 8.14
C VAL A 98 4.24 -7.96 8.39
N SER A 99 5.01 -8.46 7.42
CA SER A 99 6.48 -8.34 7.40
C SER A 99 6.89 -6.90 7.07
N THR A 100 7.92 -6.38 7.75
CA THR A 100 8.40 -5.00 7.60
C THR A 100 9.01 -4.75 6.21
N PHE A 101 9.62 -5.77 5.60
CA PHE A 101 10.22 -5.69 4.25
C PHE A 101 9.16 -5.68 3.15
N GLY A 102 8.13 -6.53 3.28
CA GLY A 102 7.01 -6.59 2.33
C GLY A 102 6.21 -5.29 2.23
N LYS A 103 6.11 -4.51 3.32
CA LYS A 103 5.35 -3.24 3.36
C LYS A 103 5.82 -2.18 2.36
N VAL A 104 7.09 -2.22 1.94
CA VAL A 104 7.66 -1.23 1.01
C VAL A 104 7.77 -1.80 -0.40
N LEU A 105 8.11 -3.08 -0.54
CA LEU A 105 8.29 -3.72 -1.85
C LEU A 105 6.95 -3.92 -2.58
N ASP A 106 5.88 -4.25 -1.86
CA ASP A 106 4.56 -4.54 -2.43
C ASP A 106 3.94 -3.32 -3.14
N PRO A 107 3.89 -2.10 -2.56
CA PRO A 107 3.44 -0.91 -3.27
C PRO A 107 4.29 -0.55 -4.49
N VAL A 108 5.60 -0.83 -4.49
CA VAL A 108 6.47 -0.52 -5.62
C VAL A 108 6.19 -1.48 -6.78
N ALA A 109 6.15 -2.79 -6.51
CA ALA A 109 5.89 -3.79 -7.54
C ALA A 109 4.49 -3.61 -8.18
N ASP A 110 3.48 -3.30 -7.36
CA ASP A 110 2.14 -2.95 -7.83
C ASP A 110 2.16 -1.76 -8.79
N ARG A 111 2.86 -0.69 -8.41
CA ARG A 111 2.99 0.50 -9.26
C ARG A 111 3.71 0.23 -10.57
N VAL A 112 4.79 -0.55 -10.53
CA VAL A 112 5.53 -0.93 -11.75
C VAL A 112 4.65 -1.76 -12.67
N LEU A 113 3.87 -2.70 -12.13
CA LEU A 113 2.95 -3.50 -12.92
C LEU A 113 1.87 -2.63 -13.59
N VAL A 114 1.20 -1.75 -12.83
CA VAL A 114 0.16 -0.87 -13.37
C VAL A 114 0.72 0.07 -14.45
N VAL A 115 1.85 0.73 -14.18
CA VAL A 115 2.47 1.64 -15.16
C VAL A 115 2.88 0.89 -16.42
N THR A 116 3.48 -0.29 -16.27
CA THR A 116 3.89 -1.13 -17.40
C THR A 116 2.69 -1.59 -18.22
N ALA A 117 1.62 -2.06 -17.57
CA ALA A 117 0.40 -2.50 -18.23
C ALA A 117 -0.25 -1.36 -19.03
N VAL A 118 -0.43 -0.19 -18.41
CA VAL A 118 -1.04 0.98 -19.06
C VAL A 118 -0.21 1.41 -20.27
N LEU A 119 1.11 1.54 -20.11
CA LEU A 119 2.01 1.92 -21.21
C LEU A 119 1.98 0.89 -22.34
N ALA A 120 2.13 -0.39 -22.02
CA ALA A 120 2.16 -1.46 -23.01
C ALA A 120 0.86 -1.56 -23.81
N ILE A 121 -0.30 -1.50 -23.14
CA ILE A 121 -1.63 -1.55 -23.79
C ILE A 121 -1.84 -0.30 -24.66
N THR A 122 -1.37 0.86 -24.22
CA THR A 122 -1.45 2.10 -25.01
C THR A 122 -0.57 2.02 -26.25
N ILE A 123 0.67 1.52 -26.13
CA ILE A 123 1.60 1.31 -27.26
C ILE A 123 1.05 0.27 -28.25
N HIS A 124 0.42 -0.78 -27.75
CA HIS A 124 -0.26 -1.78 -28.57
C HIS A 124 -1.45 -1.19 -29.36
N GLY A 125 -1.97 -0.03 -28.96
CA GLY A 125 -3.09 0.64 -29.64
C GLY A 125 -4.46 0.13 -29.19
N ALA A 126 -4.55 -0.68 -28.15
CA ALA A 126 -5.82 -1.13 -27.57
C ALA A 126 -6.53 -0.02 -26.78
N VAL A 127 -5.79 1.01 -26.35
CA VAL A 127 -6.30 2.19 -25.65
C VAL A 127 -5.72 3.44 -26.31
N PRO A 128 -6.52 4.50 -26.56
CA PRO A 128 -5.99 5.71 -27.17
C PRO A 128 -5.05 6.45 -26.22
N VAL A 129 -4.04 7.10 -26.79
CA VAL A 129 -2.94 7.76 -26.07
C VAL A 129 -3.43 8.75 -25.01
N TRP A 130 -4.49 9.51 -25.28
CA TRP A 130 -5.04 10.47 -24.33
C TRP A 130 -5.55 9.80 -23.04
N PHE A 131 -6.14 8.61 -23.15
CA PHE A 131 -6.69 7.88 -22.01
C PHE A 131 -5.59 7.24 -21.17
N GLY A 132 -4.61 6.61 -21.84
CA GLY A 132 -3.41 6.09 -21.19
C GLY A 132 -2.62 7.18 -20.48
N ALA A 133 -2.38 8.31 -21.15
CA ALA A 133 -1.69 9.46 -20.59
C ALA A 133 -2.45 10.07 -19.40
N ALA A 134 -3.78 10.23 -19.50
CA ALA A 134 -4.59 10.74 -18.39
C ALA A 134 -4.55 9.81 -17.17
N THR A 135 -4.53 8.49 -17.39
CA THR A 135 -4.39 7.51 -16.31
C THR A 135 -3.04 7.63 -15.62
N LEU A 136 -1.94 7.67 -16.38
CA LEU A 136 -0.59 7.80 -15.83
C LEU A 136 -0.36 9.15 -15.13
N ALA A 137 -0.85 10.24 -15.72
CA ALA A 137 -0.76 11.58 -15.14
C ALA A 137 -1.43 11.63 -13.76
N ARG A 138 -2.59 10.98 -13.60
CA ARG A 138 -3.25 10.84 -12.30
C ARG A 138 -2.37 10.15 -11.27
N GLU A 139 -1.66 9.08 -11.64
CA GLU A 139 -0.77 8.37 -10.70
C GLU A 139 0.36 9.25 -10.20
N VAL A 140 0.95 10.05 -11.10
CA VAL A 140 2.01 11.01 -10.75
C VAL A 140 1.45 12.12 -9.86
N VAL A 141 0.29 12.69 -10.20
CA VAL A 141 -0.35 13.76 -9.42
C VAL A 141 -0.69 13.30 -8.00
N VAL A 142 -1.35 12.14 -7.86
CA VAL A 142 -1.73 11.61 -6.54
C VAL A 142 -0.50 11.25 -5.72
N SER A 143 0.48 10.55 -6.31
CA SER A 143 1.70 10.15 -5.61
C SER A 143 2.53 11.36 -5.19
N GLY A 144 2.69 12.35 -6.07
CA GLY A 144 3.38 13.61 -5.79
C GLY A 144 2.69 14.42 -4.70
N ALA A 145 1.35 14.50 -4.71
CA ALA A 145 0.59 15.18 -3.67
C ALA A 145 0.76 14.49 -2.30
N VAL A 146 0.73 13.16 -2.25
CA VAL A 146 0.94 12.39 -1.02
C VAL A 146 2.36 12.59 -0.48
N LEU A 147 3.38 12.52 -1.33
CA LEU A 147 4.78 12.74 -0.94
C LEU A 147 5.01 14.17 -0.43
N LEU A 148 4.43 15.16 -1.11
CA LEU A 148 4.52 16.56 -0.69
C LEU A 148 3.90 16.75 0.70
N LEU A 149 2.71 16.22 0.94
CA LEU A 149 2.05 16.31 2.25
C LEU A 149 2.84 15.60 3.36
N ALA A 150 3.37 14.41 3.05
CA ALA A 150 4.22 13.68 3.98
C ALA A 150 5.47 14.49 4.35
N SER A 151 6.10 15.15 3.37
CA SER A 151 7.28 16.01 3.61
C SER A 151 6.98 17.26 4.45
N LEU A 152 5.72 17.69 4.49
CA LEU A 152 5.26 18.87 5.25
C LEU A 152 4.74 18.51 6.64
N GLY A 153 4.78 17.24 7.05
CA GLY A 153 4.28 16.77 8.34
C GLY A 153 2.76 16.86 8.49
N ALA A 154 2.03 16.95 7.37
CA ALA A 154 0.57 16.93 7.39
C ALA A 154 0.08 15.53 7.84
N ALA A 155 -1.01 15.50 8.62
CA ALA A 155 -1.67 14.25 8.95
C ALA A 155 -2.02 13.48 7.67
N ARG A 156 -1.85 12.15 7.70
CA ARG A 156 -2.17 11.27 6.58
C ARG A 156 -3.58 11.58 6.09
N ILE A 157 -3.71 12.04 4.85
CA ILE A 157 -5.03 12.23 4.25
C ILE A 157 -5.52 10.87 3.83
N ASP A 158 -6.65 10.46 4.40
CA ASP A 158 -7.33 9.26 3.95
C ASP A 158 -7.76 9.43 2.50
N VAL A 159 -7.33 8.47 1.68
CA VAL A 159 -7.73 8.39 0.28
C VAL A 159 -9.24 8.22 0.25
N LEU A 160 -9.95 9.18 -0.35
CA LEU A 160 -11.39 9.11 -0.51
C LEU A 160 -11.77 7.78 -1.15
N TRP A 161 -12.85 7.17 -0.65
CA TRP A 161 -13.36 5.90 -1.17
C TRP A 161 -13.63 5.96 -2.69
N VAL A 162 -14.01 7.15 -3.19
CA VAL A 162 -14.15 7.50 -4.61
C VAL A 162 -12.89 7.19 -5.42
N GLY A 163 -11.70 7.50 -4.91
CA GLY A 163 -10.43 7.24 -5.58
C GLY A 163 -10.09 5.74 -5.63
N LYS A 164 -10.51 4.98 -4.62
CA LYS A 164 -10.38 3.51 -4.61
C LYS A 164 -11.29 2.90 -5.66
N ALA A 165 -12.57 3.30 -5.69
CA ALA A 165 -13.53 2.85 -6.70
C ALA A 165 -13.07 3.16 -8.13
N GLY A 166 -12.51 4.36 -8.36
CA GLY A 166 -11.94 4.71 -9.67
C GLY A 166 -10.76 3.82 -10.08
N THR A 167 -9.88 3.50 -9.14
CA THR A 167 -8.73 2.61 -9.38
C THR A 167 -9.21 1.18 -9.68
N PHE A 168 -10.20 0.68 -8.95
CA PHE A 168 -10.82 -0.62 -9.24
C PHE A 168 -11.44 -0.67 -10.62
N ALA A 169 -12.21 0.35 -11.00
CA ALA A 169 -12.82 0.40 -12.32
C ALA A 169 -11.77 0.40 -13.44
N LEU A 170 -10.67 1.15 -13.28
CA LEU A 170 -9.56 1.14 -14.24
C LEU A 170 -8.84 -0.22 -14.29
N MET A 171 -8.64 -0.86 -13.15
CA MET A 171 -8.00 -2.17 -13.05
C MET A 171 -8.72 -3.24 -13.87
N PHE A 172 -10.05 -3.22 -13.93
CA PHE A 172 -10.83 -4.12 -14.79
C PHE A 172 -10.94 -3.62 -16.24
N SER A 173 -10.95 -2.31 -16.43
CA SER A 173 -11.10 -1.68 -17.75
C SER A 173 -9.90 -1.95 -18.67
N TYR A 174 -8.65 -1.89 -18.18
CA TYR A 174 -7.46 -2.12 -19.02
C TYR A 174 -7.37 -3.55 -19.60
N PRO A 175 -7.54 -4.63 -18.81
CA PRO A 175 -7.68 -5.98 -19.35
C PRO A 175 -8.85 -6.10 -20.34
N ALA A 176 -9.99 -5.47 -20.05
CA ALA A 176 -11.15 -5.51 -20.94
C ALA A 176 -10.88 -4.80 -22.27
N PHE A 177 -10.18 -3.66 -22.27
CA PHE A 177 -9.74 -2.97 -23.48
C PHE A 177 -8.86 -3.89 -24.33
N LEU A 178 -7.86 -4.51 -23.71
CA LEU A 178 -6.97 -5.42 -24.41
C LEU A 178 -7.70 -6.66 -24.94
N LEU A 179 -8.65 -7.21 -24.18
CA LEU A 179 -9.46 -8.36 -24.59
C LEU A 179 -10.41 -8.03 -25.76
N SER A 180 -10.92 -6.79 -25.78
CA SER A 180 -11.81 -6.29 -26.83
C SER A 180 -11.08 -5.91 -28.12
N HIS A 181 -9.75 -5.87 -28.13
CA HIS A 181 -8.98 -5.47 -29.29
C HIS A 181 -8.98 -6.60 -30.34
N GLY A 182 -9.82 -6.51 -31.35
CA GLY A 182 -9.91 -7.50 -32.43
C GLY A 182 -11.22 -7.38 -33.20
N ASN A 183 -11.52 -8.37 -34.05
CA ASN A 183 -12.64 -8.33 -34.99
C ASN A 183 -13.69 -9.43 -34.72
N ALA A 184 -13.69 -10.06 -33.55
CA ALA A 184 -14.64 -11.11 -33.21
C ALA A 184 -15.95 -10.50 -32.65
N PRO A 185 -17.14 -11.06 -32.96
CA PRO A 185 -18.42 -10.46 -32.55
C PRO A 185 -18.63 -10.31 -31.04
N TRP A 186 -17.97 -11.16 -30.24
CA TRP A 186 -18.03 -11.10 -28.79
C TRP A 186 -17.17 -9.96 -28.21
N GLN A 187 -16.30 -9.33 -29.00
CA GLN A 187 -15.41 -8.25 -28.56
C GLN A 187 -16.11 -6.90 -28.51
N ASP A 188 -17.11 -6.66 -29.36
CA ASP A 188 -17.90 -5.42 -29.38
C ASP A 188 -18.58 -5.12 -28.03
N PRO A 189 -19.35 -6.04 -27.41
CA PRO A 189 -19.95 -5.78 -26.10
C PRO A 189 -18.88 -5.62 -25.00
N VAL A 190 -17.74 -6.33 -25.10
CA VAL A 190 -16.63 -6.18 -24.16
C VAL A 190 -15.99 -4.79 -24.28
N ASN A 191 -15.88 -4.25 -25.50
CA ASN A 191 -15.37 -2.91 -25.75
C ASN A 191 -16.27 -1.84 -25.11
N VAL A 192 -17.59 -1.98 -25.24
CA VAL A 192 -18.55 -1.08 -24.59
C VAL A 192 -18.38 -1.10 -23.07
N VAL A 193 -18.29 -2.29 -22.48
CA VAL A 193 -18.06 -2.44 -21.03
C VAL A 193 -16.71 -1.83 -20.62
N ALA A 194 -15.65 -2.05 -21.42
CA ALA A 194 -14.32 -1.49 -21.17
C ALA A 194 -14.35 0.04 -21.16
N TRP A 195 -15.05 0.67 -22.12
CA TRP A 195 -15.23 2.11 -22.18
C TRP A 195 -16.08 2.67 -21.05
N VAL A 196 -17.22 2.06 -20.75
CA VAL A 196 -18.10 2.52 -19.66
C VAL A 196 -17.36 2.48 -18.33
N THR A 197 -16.74 1.35 -18.02
CA THR A 197 -15.95 1.19 -16.78
C THR A 197 -14.72 2.09 -16.78
N GLY A 198 -14.05 2.24 -17.92
CA GLY A 198 -12.86 3.07 -18.09
C GLY A 198 -13.13 4.56 -17.88
N ILE A 199 -14.18 5.10 -18.51
CA ILE A 199 -14.56 6.51 -18.36
C ILE A 199 -15.02 6.79 -16.92
N ILE A 200 -15.88 5.94 -16.35
CA ILE A 200 -16.30 6.07 -14.96
C ILE A 200 -15.07 6.03 -14.04
N GLY A 201 -14.17 5.06 -14.24
CA GLY A 201 -12.96 4.91 -13.45
C GLY A 201 -12.05 6.13 -13.54
N LEU A 202 -11.81 6.63 -14.75
CA LEU A 202 -10.98 7.81 -15.00
C LEU A 202 -11.57 9.06 -14.36
N VAL A 203 -12.88 9.30 -14.52
CA VAL A 203 -13.57 10.46 -13.92
C VAL A 203 -13.48 10.40 -12.40
N LEU A 204 -13.78 9.26 -11.78
CA LEU A 204 -13.67 9.10 -10.32
C LEU A 204 -12.23 9.29 -9.84
N ALA A 205 -11.26 8.79 -10.60
CA ALA A 205 -9.84 8.93 -10.29
C ALA A 205 -9.39 10.40 -10.32
N TRP A 206 -9.87 11.19 -11.29
CA TRP A 206 -9.57 12.62 -11.40
C TRP A 206 -10.32 13.49 -10.40
N ILE A 207 -11.58 13.16 -10.07
CA ILE A 207 -12.31 13.80 -8.96
C ILE A 207 -11.55 13.60 -7.65
N ALA A 208 -11.10 12.37 -7.40
CA ALA A 208 -10.28 12.07 -6.22
C ALA A 208 -8.95 12.85 -6.25
N ALA A 209 -8.26 12.93 -7.40
CA ALA A 209 -7.03 13.71 -7.54
C ALA A 209 -7.26 15.21 -7.27
N GLY A 210 -8.36 15.78 -7.77
CA GLY A 210 -8.75 17.16 -7.53
C GLY A 210 -8.96 17.49 -6.05
N SER A 211 -9.44 16.52 -5.25
CA SER A 211 -9.62 16.71 -3.81
C SER A 211 -8.31 16.95 -3.03
N TYR A 212 -7.16 16.54 -3.57
CA TYR A 212 -5.85 16.79 -2.96
C TYR A 212 -5.34 18.23 -3.16
N VAL A 213 -5.79 18.93 -4.21
CA VAL A 213 -5.34 20.30 -4.53
C VAL A 213 -5.54 21.30 -3.39
N PRO A 214 -6.74 21.44 -2.77
CA PRO A 214 -6.93 22.39 -1.68
C PRO A 214 -6.08 22.06 -0.46
N VAL A 215 -5.86 20.77 -0.18
CA VAL A 215 -5.08 20.37 0.99
C VAL A 215 -3.58 20.59 0.77
N ALA A 216 -3.08 20.27 -0.43
CA ALA A 216 -1.73 20.63 -0.85
C ALA A 216 -1.47 22.13 -0.79
N ARG A 217 -2.42 22.96 -1.25
CA ARG A 217 -2.32 24.42 -1.16
C ARG A 217 -2.20 24.90 0.29
N LYS A 218 -3.08 24.41 1.18
CA LYS A 218 -3.05 24.79 2.61
C LYS A 218 -1.73 24.38 3.28
N ALA A 219 -1.24 23.17 3.00
CA ALA A 219 0.02 22.69 3.52
C ALA A 219 1.22 23.52 3.04
N LEU A 220 1.26 23.90 1.76
CA LEU A 220 2.31 24.74 1.18
C LEU A 220 2.34 26.15 1.79
N VAL A 221 1.17 26.75 2.07
CA VAL A 221 1.08 28.07 2.70
C VAL A 221 1.54 28.00 4.16
N ALA A 222 1.12 26.97 4.91
CA ALA A 222 1.55 26.78 6.30
C ALA A 222 3.07 26.53 6.40
N GLY A 223 3.64 25.70 5.53
CA GLY A 223 5.07 25.42 5.48
C GLY A 223 5.91 26.67 5.14
N ARG A 224 5.43 27.55 4.24
CA ARG A 224 6.09 28.83 3.95
C ARG A 224 6.12 29.75 5.17
N ARG A 225 5.01 29.88 5.90
CA ARG A 225 4.93 30.72 7.11
C ARG A 225 5.89 30.24 8.21
N ALA A 226 6.00 28.93 8.41
CA ALA A 226 6.91 28.35 9.39
C ALA A 226 8.41 28.60 9.08
N ARG A 227 8.81 28.57 7.80
CA ARG A 227 10.20 28.86 7.39
C ARG A 227 10.56 30.34 7.56
N VAL A 228 9.64 31.24 7.22
CA VAL A 228 9.84 32.69 7.39
C VAL A 228 9.96 33.06 8.87
N GLY A 229 9.16 32.44 9.74
CA GLY A 229 9.25 32.64 11.20
C GLY A 229 10.60 32.21 11.80
N ARG A 230 11.15 31.06 11.38
CA ARG A 230 12.51 30.63 11.81
C ARG A 230 13.63 31.53 11.30
N ALA A 231 13.53 32.03 10.06
CA ALA A 231 14.52 32.94 9.51
C ALA A 231 14.50 34.34 10.16
N GLY A 232 13.35 34.74 10.73
CA GLY A 232 13.24 35.95 11.56
C GLY A 232 13.89 35.75 12.93
N ALA A 233 13.55 34.67 13.63
CA ALA A 233 14.02 34.39 14.99
C ALA A 233 15.54 34.13 15.12
N GLY A 234 16.24 33.83 14.01
CA GLY A 234 17.69 33.65 13.99
C GLY A 234 18.52 34.94 13.84
N ARG A 235 17.89 36.11 13.69
CA ARG A 235 18.58 37.41 13.60
C ARG A 235 18.62 38.19 14.91
N ASP A 236 17.92 37.71 15.92
CA ASP A 236 17.80 38.36 17.23
C ASP A 236 18.66 37.59 18.25
N TRP A 237 19.98 37.55 18.05
CA TRP A 237 20.93 37.12 19.08
C TRP A 237 21.91 38.28 19.35
N PRO A 238 22.02 38.75 20.61
CA PRO A 238 22.89 39.88 20.98
C PRO A 238 24.39 39.55 20.89
#